data_AF-M1ECV3-F1
#
_entry.id   AF-M1ECV3-F1
#
_cell.length_a   1.000
_cell.length_b   1.000
_cell.length_c   1.000
_cell.angle_alpha   90.00
_cell.angle_beta   90.00
_cell.angle_gamma   90.00
#
_symmetry.space_group_name_H-M   'P 1'
#
loop_
_entity.id
_entity.type
_entity.pdbx_description
1 polymer ?
#
loop_
_entity_poly.entity_id
_entity_poly.type
_entity_poly.pdbx_seq_one_letter_code
_entity_poly.pdbx_strand_id
1 'polypeptide(L)'
;KASLAERGRPHSPWARAGDESAAAVLHRPSEHKSSVVPLDAREHEWIVKLASGSWIQVLTLFWEDPQLALHRDFLTGYTALHWMAKHGDLGALQDFVS
;
A
#
# COMPACT_ATOMS: atom_id res chain seq x y z
N LYS A 1 -66.62 -9.08 2.70
CA LYS A 1 -66.79 -10.46 3.21
C LYS A 1 -65.55 -11.24 2.84
N ALA A 2 -64.91 -12.08 3.64
CA ALA A 2 -64.86 -12.33 5.08
C ALA A 2 -63.52 -13.07 5.28
N SER A 3 -62.87 -12.84 6.41
CA SER A 3 -61.60 -13.43 6.87
C SER A 3 -61.64 -14.95 7.06
N LEU A 4 -60.49 -15.63 7.02
CA LEU A 4 -60.11 -16.72 7.95
C LEU A 4 -58.61 -17.06 7.76
N ALA A 5 -57.71 -16.55 8.59
CA ALA A 5 -57.28 -17.06 9.90
C ALA A 5 -56.38 -18.32 9.82
N GLU A 6 -55.17 -18.08 10.32
CA GLU A 6 -54.10 -19.00 10.65
C GLU A 6 -54.53 -19.95 11.80
N ARG A 7 -54.15 -21.22 11.74
CA ARG A 7 -54.05 -22.07 12.94
C ARG A 7 -53.17 -23.30 12.69
N GLY A 8 -51.89 -23.14 13.03
CA GLY A 8 -50.98 -24.06 13.70
C GLY A 8 -51.18 -25.58 13.70
N ARG A 9 -50.06 -26.27 13.52
CA ARG A 9 -49.61 -27.30 14.48
C ARG A 9 -48.07 -27.41 14.50
N PRO A 10 -47.44 -27.35 15.68
CA PRO A 10 -46.02 -27.63 15.88
C PRO A 10 -45.79 -29.11 16.23
N HIS A 11 -44.67 -29.70 15.79
CA HIS A 11 -43.62 -30.26 16.65
C HIS A 11 -42.65 -31.17 15.86
N SER A 12 -41.37 -30.80 16.01
CA SER A 12 -40.12 -31.51 15.69
C SER A 12 -40.03 -32.91 16.32
N PRO A 13 -39.12 -33.79 15.85
CA PRO A 13 -37.84 -33.89 16.55
C PRO A 13 -36.68 -34.38 15.66
N TRP A 14 -35.68 -33.54 15.44
CA TRP A 14 -34.32 -34.07 15.27
C TRP A 14 -33.40 -33.21 16.13
N ALA A 15 -33.31 -33.61 17.39
CA ALA A 15 -32.26 -33.17 18.29
C ALA A 15 -31.25 -34.30 18.39
N ARG A 16 -29.97 -33.91 18.29
CA ARG A 16 -28.74 -34.68 18.51
C ARG A 16 -28.30 -35.62 17.39
N ALA A 17 -27.25 -35.21 16.68
CA ALA A 17 -25.88 -35.55 17.07
C ALA A 17 -24.91 -34.90 16.07
N GLY A 18 -23.91 -34.18 16.55
CA GLY A 18 -22.92 -33.52 15.70
C GLY A 18 -22.40 -32.27 16.37
N ASP A 19 -21.80 -32.48 17.54
CA ASP A 19 -20.93 -31.52 18.18
C ASP A 19 -19.77 -31.15 17.26
N GLU A 20 -19.23 -29.97 17.53
CA GLU A 20 -17.87 -29.53 17.21
C GLU A 20 -17.62 -28.69 15.94
N SER A 21 -17.12 -27.49 16.25
CA SER A 21 -16.29 -26.62 15.41
C SER A 21 -16.98 -25.61 14.51
N ALA A 22 -17.95 -24.90 15.09
CA ALA A 22 -18.00 -23.45 14.94
C ALA A 22 -16.82 -22.82 15.72
N ALA A 23 -15.59 -22.99 15.22
CA ALA A 23 -14.42 -22.29 15.74
C ALA A 23 -13.64 -21.73 14.55
N ALA A 24 -13.87 -20.44 14.32
CA ALA A 24 -13.09 -19.56 13.48
C ALA A 24 -12.84 -20.11 12.06
N VAL A 25 -13.54 -19.49 11.09
CA VAL A 25 -12.82 -19.01 9.92
C VAL A 25 -11.63 -18.24 10.48
N LEU A 26 -10.49 -18.94 10.63
CA LEU A 26 -9.22 -18.34 10.89
C LEU A 26 -9.10 -17.36 9.74
N HIS A 27 -9.37 -16.10 10.05
CA HIS A 27 -8.73 -15.00 9.38
C HIS A 27 -7.27 -15.40 9.36
N ARG A 28 -6.85 -16.04 8.26
CA ARG A 28 -5.45 -16.16 7.91
C ARG A 28 -4.99 -14.73 8.09
N PRO A 29 -4.18 -14.42 9.11
CA PRO A 29 -3.52 -13.14 9.13
C PRO A 29 -2.79 -13.19 7.79
N SER A 30 -3.25 -12.37 6.84
CA SER A 30 -2.41 -12.06 5.72
C SER A 30 -1.29 -11.32 6.42
N GLU A 31 -0.30 -12.09 6.86
CA GLU A 31 1.03 -11.63 7.21
C GLU A 31 1.50 -11.02 5.90
N HIS A 32 1.02 -9.80 5.62
CA HIS A 32 1.62 -8.90 4.68
C HIS A 32 2.97 -8.62 5.33
N LYS A 33 3.89 -9.57 5.19
CA LYS A 33 5.31 -9.34 5.31
C LYS A 33 5.56 -8.32 4.24
N SER A 34 5.41 -7.05 4.62
CA SER A 34 6.00 -5.92 3.92
C SER A 34 7.43 -6.36 3.71
N SER A 35 7.75 -6.72 2.47
CA SER A 35 9.11 -7.10 2.12
C SER A 35 9.91 -5.85 2.37
N VAL A 36 10.54 -5.77 3.55
CA VAL A 36 11.43 -4.67 3.90
C VAL A 36 12.62 -4.86 2.99
N VAL A 37 12.60 -4.16 1.87
CA VAL A 37 13.76 -4.01 1.01
C VAL A 37 14.79 -3.26 1.85
N PRO A 38 15.96 -3.84 2.14
CA PRO A 38 17.01 -3.14 2.87
C PRO A 38 17.55 -2.04 1.96
N LEU A 39 17.01 -0.83 2.08
CA LEU A 39 17.53 0.36 1.44
C LEU A 39 18.51 1.03 2.39
N ASP A 40 19.58 1.59 1.85
CA ASP A 40 20.40 2.49 2.63
C ASP A 40 19.54 3.69 3.09
N ALA A 41 19.83 4.25 4.27
CA ALA A 41 19.05 5.35 4.82
C ALA A 41 19.00 6.55 3.86
N ARG A 42 20.10 6.78 3.12
CA ARG A 42 20.21 7.87 2.15
C ARG A 42 19.38 7.61 0.89
N GLU A 43 19.37 6.38 0.38
CA GLU A 43 18.53 5.98 -0.75
C GLU A 43 17.03 6.09 -0.40
N HIS A 44 16.66 5.65 0.80
CA HIS A 44 15.30 5.80 1.28
C HIS A 44 14.88 7.27 1.37
N GLU A 45 15.73 8.14 1.96
CA GLU A 45 15.44 9.56 2.01
C GLU A 45 15.27 10.17 0.62
N TRP A 46 16.20 9.87 -0.29
CA TRP A 46 16.15 10.29 -1.69
C TRP A 46 14.81 9.98 -2.35
N ILE A 47 14.36 8.71 -2.27
CA ILE A 47 13.10 8.26 -2.87
C ILE A 47 11.91 8.98 -2.23
N VAL A 48 11.91 9.16 -0.90
CA VAL A 48 10.83 9.87 -0.20
C VAL A 48 10.74 11.33 -0.64
N LYS A 49 11.86 12.05 -0.79
CA LYS A 49 11.85 13.46 -1.24
C LYS A 49 11.39 13.58 -2.68
N LEU A 50 11.83 12.69 -3.57
CA LEU A 50 11.37 12.63 -4.97
C LEU A 50 9.87 12.41 -5.06
N ALA A 51 9.34 11.39 -4.37
CA ALA A 51 7.92 11.05 -4.40
C ALA A 51 7.04 12.15 -3.77
N SER A 52 7.59 12.91 -2.83
CA SER A 52 6.91 14.05 -2.18
C SER A 52 7.01 15.35 -2.98
N GLY A 53 7.81 15.38 -4.05
CA GLY A 53 8.08 16.59 -4.83
C GLY A 53 8.85 17.68 -4.08
N SER A 54 9.69 17.31 -3.12
CA SER A 54 10.48 18.25 -2.32
C SER A 54 11.79 18.63 -3.01
N TRP A 55 11.72 19.36 -4.13
CA TRP A 55 12.86 19.54 -5.05
C TRP A 55 14.09 20.21 -4.45
N ILE A 56 13.92 21.20 -3.57
CA ILE A 56 15.06 21.84 -2.88
C ILE A 56 15.87 20.81 -2.10
N GLN A 57 15.20 19.89 -1.41
CA GLN A 57 15.86 18.82 -0.66
C GLN A 57 16.44 17.75 -1.59
N VAL A 58 15.75 17.42 -2.69
CA VAL A 58 16.27 16.52 -3.73
C VAL A 58 17.59 17.06 -4.28
N LEU A 59 17.64 18.33 -4.69
CA LEU A 59 18.85 18.96 -5.23
C LEU A 59 19.96 19.04 -4.18
N THR A 60 19.62 19.33 -2.91
CA THR A 60 20.60 19.33 -1.80
C THR A 60 21.25 17.95 -1.64
N LEU A 61 20.43 16.89 -1.55
CA LEU A 61 20.93 15.53 -1.44
C LEU A 61 21.76 15.12 -2.67
N PHE A 62 21.33 15.53 -3.86
CA PHE A 62 22.03 15.24 -5.11
C PHE A 62 23.40 15.90 -5.19
N TRP A 63 23.54 17.14 -4.73
CA TRP A 63 24.84 17.82 -4.70
C TRP A 63 25.78 17.25 -3.63
N GLU A 64 25.24 16.72 -2.54
CA GLU A 64 26.04 16.00 -1.54
C GLU A 64 26.49 14.62 -2.03
N ASP A 65 25.62 13.90 -2.74
CA ASP A 65 25.90 12.58 -3.29
C ASP A 65 25.23 12.37 -4.67
N PRO A 66 25.99 12.59 -5.77
CA PRO A 66 25.46 12.41 -7.12
C PRO A 66 25.09 10.97 -7.47
N GLN A 67 25.56 9.96 -6.72
CA GLN A 67 25.21 8.56 -6.99
C GLN A 67 23.72 8.28 -6.76
N LEU A 68 23.04 9.12 -5.97
CA LEU A 68 21.60 9.04 -5.74
C LEU A 68 20.78 9.08 -7.03
N ALA A 69 21.26 9.78 -8.07
CA ALA A 69 20.60 9.80 -9.37
C ALA A 69 20.52 8.43 -10.06
N LEU A 70 21.40 7.48 -9.70
CA LEU A 70 21.39 6.12 -10.23
C LEU A 70 20.32 5.24 -9.57
N HIS A 71 19.89 5.62 -8.37
CA HIS A 71 18.89 4.89 -7.61
C HIS A 71 17.48 5.15 -8.14
N ARG A 72 16.70 4.07 -8.23
CA ARG A 72 15.31 4.09 -8.69
C ARG A 72 14.40 3.83 -7.51
N ASP A 73 13.23 4.44 -7.53
CA ASP A 73 12.17 4.07 -6.61
C ASP A 73 11.82 2.59 -6.83
N PHE A 74 12.06 1.77 -5.81
CA PHE A 74 11.79 0.33 -5.82
C PHE A 74 10.29 0.00 -5.86
N LEU A 75 9.41 0.93 -5.48
CA LEU A 75 7.96 0.74 -5.51
C LEU A 75 7.40 0.92 -6.92
N THR A 76 7.84 1.95 -7.62
CA THR A 76 7.28 2.34 -8.94
C THR A 76 8.21 2.05 -10.12
N GLY A 77 9.50 1.83 -9.86
CA GLY A 77 10.56 1.76 -10.86
C GLY A 77 10.99 3.12 -11.41
N TYR A 78 10.48 4.22 -10.87
CA TYR A 78 10.74 5.56 -11.40
C TYR A 78 12.14 6.07 -11.02
N THR A 79 12.74 6.80 -11.95
CA THR A 79 13.97 7.58 -11.72
C THR A 79 13.62 8.98 -11.26
N ALA A 80 14.62 9.74 -10.80
CA ALA A 80 14.47 11.15 -10.46
C ALA A 80 13.82 11.98 -11.60
N LEU A 81 14.25 11.74 -12.84
CA LEU A 81 13.68 12.41 -14.02
C LEU A 81 12.18 12.11 -14.20
N HIS A 82 11.76 10.85 -14.00
CA HIS A 82 10.33 10.48 -14.09
C HIS A 82 9.51 11.20 -13.01
N TRP A 83 10.03 11.30 -11.79
CA TRP A 83 9.39 12.03 -10.71
C TRP A 83 9.27 13.52 -11.00
N MET A 84 10.36 14.16 -11.46
CA MET A 84 10.34 15.58 -11.83
C MET A 84 9.34 15.85 -12.97
N ALA A 85 9.33 15.01 -14.01
CA ALA A 85 8.38 15.12 -15.11
C ALA A 85 6.92 14.95 -14.64
N LYS A 86 6.66 13.99 -13.73
CA LYS A 86 5.32 13.74 -13.19
C LYS A 86 4.78 14.94 -12.40
N HIS A 87 5.63 15.61 -11.62
CA HIS A 87 5.21 16.73 -10.79
C HIS A 87 5.27 18.09 -11.51
N GLY A 88 5.93 18.16 -12.67
CA GLY A 88 5.93 19.34 -13.54
C GLY A 88 6.84 20.48 -13.08
N ASP A 89 7.86 20.21 -12.26
CA ASP A 89 8.84 21.23 -11.87
C ASP A 89 9.97 21.32 -12.90
N LEU A 90 9.82 22.27 -13.84
CA LEU A 90 10.79 22.50 -14.91
C LEU A 90 12.11 23.09 -14.40
N GLY A 91 12.11 23.82 -13.28
CA GLY A 91 13.32 24.42 -12.72
C GLY A 91 14.22 23.35 -12.11
N ALA A 92 13.65 22.51 -11.25
CA ALA A 92 14.34 21.37 -10.68
C ALA A 92 14.86 20.40 -11.75
N LEU A 93 14.08 20.20 -12.82
CA LEU A 93 14.50 19.37 -13.95
C LEU A 93 15.71 19.98 -14.68
N GLN A 94 15.72 21.30 -14.90
CA GLN A 94 16.86 21.99 -15.53
C GLN A 94 18.11 21.92 -14.66
N ASP A 95 17.97 22.20 -13.36
CA ASP A 95 19.09 22.15 -12.40
C ASP A 95 19.67 20.73 -12.27
N PHE A 96 18.84 19.70 -12.44
CA PHE A 96 19.26 18.31 -12.34
C PHE A 96 20.01 17.80 -13.58
N VAL A 97 19.75 18.37 -14.77
CA VAL A 97 20.38 17.96 -16.03
C VAL A 97 21.55 18.85 -16.46
N SER A 98 21.77 19.97 -15.77
CA SER A 98 22.88 20.90 -16.02
C SER A 98 24.19 20.46 -15.38
#